data_AF-A0A8B9H143-F1
#
_entry.id   AF-A0A8B9H143-F1
#
_cell.length_a   1.000
_cell.length_b   1.000
_cell.length_c   1.000
_cell.angle_alpha   90.00
_cell.angle_beta   90.00
_cell.angle_gamma   90.00
#
_symmetry.space_group_name_H-M   'P 1'
#
loop_
_entity.id
_entity.type
_entity.pdbx_description
1 polymer ?
#
loop_
_entity_poly.entity_id
_entity_poly.type
_entity_poly.pdbx_seq_one_letter_code
_entity_poly.pdbx_strand_id
1 'polypeptide(L)'
;MKVDTILDDWKPPEVNSCIQTCINFNNKIIIIYYILYYIRSVPAVLPEQVIEKYVSGGLCGYDREGSPIWYDVIGPLDPKGLLMSASKQDFLRTKVRDSEVLRRECQRQTDKLGKYIESITMIYDCEGLGLKHMYKPAIETYGEVLTMFEDNYPEGLKRVLVIKAPKIFPIAYNLIKHFLCEETRRKIVVVGSNWKEVLQKYVDPDQLPEAYGGTRKDPDGDPYCKSMINYGGNVPKSYYVRESFKVEYDSFITIGRGSDHQLEYEVLIPNCLLRWQFASDGADIGFGIYMKTKAGAKQKIGEMQEVLPTQRYNAHLVPEDGSYTCEDPGIYVLRFDNTYSMLHSKKISFSVDVVLPETHTNSEQH
;
A
#
# COMPACT_ATOMS: atom_id res chain seq x y z
N MET A 1 -23.24 -37.94 10.43
CA MET A 1 -22.46 -38.45 9.28
C MET A 1 -21.17 -37.65 9.23
N LYS A 2 -20.03 -38.33 9.18
CA LYS A 2 -18.69 -37.70 9.21
C LYS A 2 -18.50 -36.82 7.98
N VAL A 3 -17.77 -35.72 8.15
CA VAL A 3 -17.41 -34.71 7.13
C VAL A 3 -16.52 -35.29 6.01
N ASP A 4 -16.10 -36.55 6.13
CA ASP A 4 -15.10 -37.19 5.28
C ASP A 4 -15.63 -37.77 3.95
N THR A 5 -16.93 -37.64 3.62
CA THR A 5 -17.51 -38.36 2.46
C THR A 5 -18.05 -37.48 1.32
N ILE A 6 -17.72 -36.19 1.29
CA ILE A 6 -18.09 -35.28 0.18
C ILE A 6 -16.84 -34.52 -0.34
N LEU A 7 -15.66 -35.14 -0.32
CA LEU A 7 -14.41 -34.51 -0.76
C LEU A 7 -13.69 -35.23 -1.91
N ASP A 8 -14.22 -36.34 -2.41
CA ASP A 8 -13.46 -37.20 -3.33
C ASP A 8 -13.43 -36.74 -4.79
N ASP A 9 -14.26 -35.80 -5.22
CA ASP A 9 -14.39 -35.52 -6.66
C ASP A 9 -13.66 -34.27 -7.17
N TRP A 10 -13.02 -33.42 -6.36
CA TRP A 10 -12.44 -32.17 -6.92
C TRP A 10 -11.34 -31.49 -6.09
N LYS A 11 -10.09 -32.00 -6.01
CA LYS A 11 -8.95 -31.19 -5.49
C LYS A 11 -7.59 -31.52 -6.14
N PRO A 12 -7.03 -30.67 -7.02
CA PRO A 12 -5.62 -30.76 -7.42
C PRO A 12 -4.68 -30.51 -6.21
N PRO A 13 -3.41 -30.97 -6.24
CA PRO A 13 -2.45 -30.88 -5.13
C PRO A 13 -2.28 -29.46 -4.55
N GLU A 14 -2.45 -28.45 -5.39
CA GLU A 14 -2.38 -27.03 -5.04
C GLU A 14 -3.47 -26.60 -4.04
N VAL A 15 -4.68 -27.15 -4.17
CA VAL A 15 -5.81 -26.87 -3.27
C VAL A 15 -5.57 -27.48 -1.89
N ASN A 16 -4.96 -28.67 -1.82
CA ASN A 16 -4.58 -29.28 -0.54
C ASN A 16 -3.46 -28.50 0.17
N SER A 17 -2.50 -27.95 -0.58
CA SER A 17 -1.47 -27.09 0.01
C SER A 17 -2.05 -25.78 0.54
N CYS A 18 -2.96 -25.13 -0.21
CA CYS A 18 -3.61 -23.90 0.25
C CYS A 18 -4.44 -24.16 1.51
N ILE A 19 -5.21 -25.26 1.54
CA ILE A 19 -5.99 -25.67 2.71
C ILE A 19 -5.08 -25.94 3.91
N GLN A 20 -3.94 -26.60 3.72
CA GLN A 20 -3.01 -26.87 4.82
C GLN A 20 -2.35 -25.59 5.35
N THR A 21 -2.02 -24.64 4.47
CA THR A 21 -1.57 -23.29 4.85
C THR A 21 -2.64 -22.55 5.65
N CYS A 22 -3.89 -22.56 5.15
CA CYS A 22 -5.05 -22.01 5.85
C CYS A 22 -5.28 -22.66 7.22
N ILE A 23 -5.15 -23.99 7.34
CA ILE A 23 -5.31 -24.70 8.63
C ILE A 23 -4.19 -24.31 9.61
N ASN A 24 -2.95 -24.24 9.14
CA ASN A 24 -1.81 -23.82 9.96
C ASN A 24 -1.92 -22.36 10.40
N PHE A 25 -2.44 -21.49 9.52
CA PHE A 25 -2.76 -20.10 9.82
C PHE A 25 -3.93 -19.98 10.80
N ASN A 26 -5.02 -20.71 10.56
CA ASN A 26 -6.18 -20.77 11.44
C ASN A 26 -5.82 -21.30 12.83
N ASN A 27 -4.89 -22.25 12.96
CA ASN A 27 -4.39 -22.67 14.28
C ASN A 27 -3.63 -21.55 15.02
N LYS A 28 -2.94 -20.66 14.29
CA LYS A 28 -2.34 -19.43 14.86
C LYS A 28 -3.40 -18.36 15.16
N ILE A 29 -4.44 -18.24 14.32
CA ILE A 29 -5.57 -17.33 14.54
C ILE A 29 -6.39 -17.79 15.73
N ILE A 30 -6.67 -19.09 15.91
CA ILE A 30 -7.42 -19.63 17.06
C ILE A 30 -6.71 -19.24 18.36
N ILE A 31 -5.38 -19.22 18.40
CA ILE A 31 -4.61 -18.72 19.54
C ILE A 31 -4.84 -17.21 19.73
N ILE A 32 -4.80 -16.40 18.66
CA ILE A 32 -5.12 -14.96 18.71
C ILE A 32 -6.57 -14.73 19.14
N TYR A 33 -7.52 -15.54 18.69
CA TYR A 33 -8.93 -15.51 19.04
C TYR A 33 -9.15 -15.89 20.50
N TYR A 34 -8.46 -16.94 20.99
CA TYR A 34 -8.48 -17.32 22.39
C TYR A 34 -7.93 -16.20 23.27
N ILE A 35 -6.85 -15.55 22.83
CA ILE A 35 -6.24 -14.41 23.51
C ILE A 35 -7.19 -13.20 23.50
N LEU A 36 -7.76 -12.82 22.35
CA LEU A 36 -8.69 -11.68 22.24
C LEU A 36 -10.05 -11.91 22.93
N TYR A 37 -10.55 -13.15 22.95
CA TYR A 37 -11.79 -13.51 23.63
C TYR A 37 -11.63 -13.56 25.16
N TYR A 38 -10.45 -13.95 25.69
CA TYR A 38 -10.17 -13.96 27.13
C TYR A 38 -9.54 -12.67 27.67
N ILE A 39 -9.03 -11.79 26.81
CA ILE A 39 -8.39 -10.54 27.21
C ILE A 39 -9.27 -9.36 26.79
N ARG A 40 -10.41 -9.19 27.46
CA ARG A 40 -11.19 -7.94 27.45
C ARG A 40 -10.71 -6.93 28.51
N SER A 41 -9.56 -7.17 29.12
CA SER A 41 -9.05 -6.46 30.30
C SER A 41 -7.57 -6.08 30.26
N VAL A 42 -6.88 -6.23 29.11
CA VAL A 42 -5.53 -5.67 28.93
C VAL A 42 -5.64 -4.30 28.26
N PRO A 43 -4.99 -3.25 28.79
CA PRO A 43 -4.91 -1.96 28.12
C PRO A 43 -4.32 -2.14 26.73
N ALA A 44 -4.96 -1.59 25.70
CA ALA A 44 -4.43 -1.61 24.34
C ALA A 44 -2.98 -1.10 24.34
N VAL A 45 -2.06 -1.91 23.82
CA VAL A 45 -0.64 -1.53 23.74
C VAL A 45 -0.51 -0.39 22.72
N LEU A 46 0.49 0.49 22.88
CA LEU A 46 0.70 1.66 22.01
C LEU A 46 0.61 1.36 20.48
N PRO A 47 1.13 0.22 19.95
CA PRO A 47 1.00 -0.16 18.54
C PRO A 47 -0.44 -0.48 18.08
N GLU A 48 -1.29 -0.99 18.98
CA GLU A 48 -2.70 -1.24 18.66
C GLU A 48 -3.47 0.08 18.57
N GLN A 49 -3.19 1.00 19.50
CA GLN A 49 -3.82 2.33 19.52
C GLN A 49 -3.45 3.17 18.29
N VAL A 50 -2.21 3.09 17.79
CA VAL A 50 -1.82 3.83 16.59
C VAL A 50 -2.51 3.26 15.35
N ILE A 51 -2.63 1.92 15.25
CA ILE A 51 -3.33 1.29 14.14
C ILE A 51 -4.81 1.67 14.17
N GLU A 52 -5.49 1.53 15.31
CA GLU A 52 -6.92 1.85 15.44
C GLU A 52 -7.25 3.32 15.14
N LYS A 53 -6.33 4.23 15.45
CA LYS A 53 -6.53 5.68 15.25
C LYS A 53 -6.15 6.15 13.85
N TYR A 54 -5.11 5.58 13.23
CA TYR A 54 -4.49 6.15 12.02
C TYR A 54 -4.46 5.22 10.81
N VAL A 55 -4.78 3.94 10.95
CA VAL A 55 -5.05 3.10 9.77
C VAL A 55 -6.45 3.41 9.28
N SER A 56 -6.53 3.95 8.07
CA SER A 56 -7.79 4.24 7.41
C SER A 56 -8.57 2.98 7.08
N GLY A 57 -9.88 3.14 7.02
CA GLY A 57 -10.81 2.17 6.50
C GLY A 57 -11.83 1.72 7.53
N GLY A 58 -12.77 0.89 7.09
CA GLY A 58 -13.80 0.35 7.96
C GLY A 58 -14.98 -0.24 7.22
N LEU A 59 -15.78 -0.99 7.96
CA LEU A 59 -17.02 -1.61 7.50
C LEU A 59 -18.17 -0.60 7.60
N CYS A 60 -18.84 -0.31 6.49
CA CYS A 60 -20.01 0.59 6.48
C CYS A 60 -21.04 0.18 5.41
N GLY A 61 -22.21 -0.29 5.86
CA GLY A 61 -23.32 -0.64 4.96
C GLY A 61 -23.13 -1.98 4.22
N TYR A 62 -24.11 -2.27 3.37
CA TYR A 62 -24.20 -3.49 2.56
C TYR A 62 -24.54 -3.11 1.12
N ASP A 63 -24.04 -3.88 0.17
CA ASP A 63 -24.45 -3.73 -1.22
C ASP A 63 -25.88 -4.25 -1.43
N ARG A 64 -26.45 -3.98 -2.61
CA ARG A 64 -27.83 -4.35 -2.97
C ARG A 64 -28.13 -5.84 -2.86
N GLU A 65 -27.12 -6.70 -2.84
CA GLU A 65 -27.28 -8.16 -2.73
C GLU A 65 -27.05 -8.68 -1.31
N GLY A 66 -26.73 -7.78 -0.37
CA GLY A 66 -26.52 -8.08 1.04
C GLY A 66 -25.06 -8.25 1.45
N SER A 67 -24.10 -8.14 0.54
CA SER A 67 -22.67 -8.28 0.85
C SER A 67 -22.16 -7.08 1.66
N PRO A 68 -21.38 -7.28 2.73
CA PRO A 68 -20.78 -6.19 3.50
C PRO A 68 -19.85 -5.32 2.66
N ILE A 69 -19.78 -4.02 2.96
CA ILE A 69 -18.91 -3.07 2.25
C ILE A 69 -17.76 -2.60 3.14
N TRP A 70 -16.53 -2.82 2.70
CA TRP A 70 -15.33 -2.28 3.33
C TRP A 70 -14.79 -1.08 2.55
N TYR A 71 -14.44 0.00 3.25
CA TYR A 71 -13.81 1.19 2.69
C TYR A 71 -12.33 1.18 3.05
N ASP A 72 -11.47 1.50 2.08
CA ASP A 72 -10.06 1.87 2.33
C ASP A 72 -9.83 3.29 1.78
N VAL A 73 -9.37 4.22 2.63
CA VAL A 73 -9.20 5.63 2.29
C VAL A 73 -7.72 5.99 2.21
N ILE A 74 -7.18 6.06 0.99
CA ILE A 74 -5.73 5.98 0.78
C ILE A 74 -5.01 7.29 1.05
N GLY A 75 -5.46 8.41 0.47
CA GLY A 75 -4.75 9.69 0.53
C GLY A 75 -4.30 10.17 1.92
N PRO A 76 -5.12 10.07 2.97
CA PRO A 76 -4.74 10.56 4.30
C PRO A 76 -3.84 9.59 5.08
N LEU A 77 -3.56 8.38 4.59
CA LEU A 77 -2.62 7.47 5.25
C LEU A 77 -1.23 8.10 5.37
N ASP A 78 -0.56 7.79 6.47
CA ASP A 78 0.85 8.11 6.72
C ASP A 78 1.66 6.81 6.80
N PRO A 79 2.08 6.23 5.66
CA PRO A 79 2.72 4.91 5.65
C PRO A 79 4.02 4.89 6.45
N LYS A 80 4.81 5.98 6.39
CA LYS A 80 6.07 6.09 7.13
C LYS A 80 5.79 6.18 8.62
N GLY A 81 4.89 7.07 9.07
CA GLY A 81 4.55 7.19 10.49
C GLY A 81 3.94 5.92 11.09
N LEU A 82 3.08 5.23 10.33
CA LEU A 82 2.50 3.95 10.71
C LEU A 82 3.57 2.87 10.92
N LEU A 83 4.46 2.66 9.94
CA LEU A 83 5.51 1.65 10.06
C LEU A 83 6.53 2.00 11.16
N MET A 84 6.73 3.29 11.47
CA MET A 84 7.62 3.74 12.55
C MET A 84 7.00 3.48 13.94
N SER A 85 5.68 3.31 13.99
CA SER A 85 4.93 3.20 15.25
C SER A 85 4.45 1.78 15.54
N ALA A 86 4.29 0.93 14.52
CA ALA A 86 3.84 -0.44 14.65
C ALA A 86 4.66 -1.41 13.80
N SER A 87 4.69 -2.69 14.17
CA SER A 87 5.39 -3.72 13.39
C SER A 87 4.55 -4.20 12.21
N LYS A 88 5.20 -4.77 11.19
CA LYS A 88 4.51 -5.47 10.07
C LYS A 88 3.52 -6.52 10.59
N GLN A 89 3.89 -7.24 11.65
CA GLN A 89 3.05 -8.27 12.26
C GLN A 89 1.79 -7.69 12.90
N ASP A 90 1.84 -6.47 13.43
CA ASP A 90 0.67 -5.81 14.01
C ASP A 90 -0.33 -5.47 12.89
N PHE A 91 0.14 -4.95 11.74
CA PHE A 91 -0.73 -4.71 10.58
C PHE A 91 -1.37 -6.00 10.06
N LEU A 92 -0.61 -7.07 9.92
CA LEU A 92 -1.12 -8.38 9.49
C LEU A 92 -2.19 -8.90 10.45
N ARG A 93 -1.95 -8.83 11.77
CA ARG A 93 -2.93 -9.26 12.79
C ARG A 93 -4.20 -8.43 12.74
N THR A 94 -4.10 -7.12 12.54
CA THR A 94 -5.27 -6.26 12.40
C THR A 94 -6.06 -6.62 11.15
N LYS A 95 -5.41 -6.83 10.01
CA LYS A 95 -6.11 -7.21 8.77
C LYS A 95 -6.76 -8.58 8.85
N VAL A 96 -6.16 -9.53 9.57
CA VAL A 96 -6.82 -10.79 9.95
C VAL A 96 -8.06 -10.54 10.80
N ARG A 97 -7.96 -9.72 11.85
CA ARG A 97 -9.11 -9.36 12.71
C ARG A 97 -10.25 -8.79 11.87
N ASP A 98 -9.94 -7.85 10.98
CA ASP A 98 -10.92 -7.20 10.10
C ASP A 98 -11.58 -8.22 9.15
N SER A 99 -10.81 -9.18 8.62
CA SER A 99 -11.33 -10.29 7.79
C SER A 99 -12.32 -11.16 8.54
N GLU A 100 -12.02 -11.52 9.79
CA GLU A 100 -12.91 -12.32 10.62
C GLU A 100 -14.18 -11.57 11.01
N VAL A 101 -14.10 -10.25 11.21
CA VAL A 101 -15.27 -9.40 11.41
C VAL A 101 -16.16 -9.42 10.15
N LEU A 102 -15.57 -9.25 8.97
CA LEU A 102 -16.30 -9.29 7.70
C LEU A 102 -16.95 -10.65 7.45
N ARG A 103 -16.26 -11.76 7.75
CA ARG A 103 -16.82 -13.11 7.63
C ARG A 103 -18.02 -13.33 8.55
N ARG A 104 -17.94 -12.87 9.80
CA ARG A 104 -19.10 -12.90 10.72
C ARG A 104 -20.25 -12.05 10.22
N GLU A 105 -19.93 -10.92 9.61
CA GLU A 105 -20.93 -10.02 9.05
C GLU A 105 -21.64 -10.65 7.83
N CYS A 106 -20.90 -11.35 6.97
CA CYS A 106 -21.47 -12.20 5.93
C CYS A 106 -22.42 -13.27 6.48
N GLN A 107 -22.05 -13.96 7.58
CA GLN A 107 -22.94 -14.92 8.24
C GLN A 107 -24.21 -14.24 8.79
N ARG A 108 -24.06 -13.08 9.44
CA ARG A 108 -25.19 -12.32 9.97
C ARG A 108 -26.16 -11.90 8.87
N GLN A 109 -25.63 -11.50 7.71
CA GLN A 109 -26.42 -11.18 6.53
C GLN A 109 -27.06 -12.42 5.91
N THR A 110 -26.39 -13.57 5.95
CA THR A 110 -26.96 -14.86 5.53
C THR A 110 -28.21 -15.20 6.33
N ASP A 111 -28.11 -15.15 7.66
CA ASP A 111 -29.23 -15.46 8.56
C ASP A 111 -30.38 -14.47 8.39
N LYS A 112 -30.06 -13.18 8.24
CA LYS A 112 -31.04 -12.10 8.09
C LYS A 112 -31.82 -12.19 6.78
N LEU A 113 -31.14 -12.53 5.68
CA LEU A 113 -31.73 -12.50 4.33
C LEU A 113 -32.25 -13.86 3.88
N GLY A 114 -31.91 -14.95 4.59
CA GLY A 114 -32.22 -16.32 4.16
C GLY A 114 -31.51 -16.71 2.85
N LYS A 115 -30.42 -16.01 2.51
CA LYS A 115 -29.62 -16.18 1.29
C LYS A 115 -28.16 -16.29 1.69
N TYR A 116 -27.43 -17.25 1.16
CA TYR A 116 -26.01 -17.41 1.46
C TYR A 116 -25.19 -16.20 0.95
N ILE A 117 -24.50 -15.52 1.87
CA ILE A 117 -23.60 -14.39 1.64
C ILE A 117 -22.22 -14.80 2.16
N GLU A 118 -21.21 -14.77 1.30
CA GLU A 118 -19.84 -15.15 1.67
C GLU A 118 -18.76 -14.17 1.16
N SER A 119 -19.14 -13.24 0.28
CA SER A 119 -18.21 -12.32 -0.37
C SER A 119 -18.50 -10.86 -0.04
N ILE A 120 -17.45 -10.04 -0.06
CA ILE A 120 -17.49 -8.61 0.31
C ILE A 120 -17.27 -7.70 -0.90
N THR A 121 -17.86 -6.50 -0.84
CA THR A 121 -17.55 -5.40 -1.77
C THR A 121 -16.53 -4.47 -1.09
N MET A 122 -15.46 -4.11 -1.79
CA MET A 122 -14.50 -3.12 -1.30
C MET A 122 -14.61 -1.81 -2.12
N ILE A 123 -14.57 -0.67 -1.44
CA ILE A 123 -14.47 0.66 -2.04
C ILE A 123 -13.11 1.24 -1.69
N TYR A 124 -12.26 1.41 -2.71
CA TYR A 124 -10.94 2.01 -2.59
C TYR A 124 -11.01 3.48 -2.99
N ASP A 125 -10.97 4.36 -1.99
CA ASP A 125 -10.88 5.80 -2.21
C ASP A 125 -9.42 6.20 -2.41
N CYS A 126 -9.03 6.38 -3.67
CA CYS A 126 -7.68 6.76 -4.04
C CYS A 126 -7.46 8.27 -4.15
N GLU A 127 -8.41 9.10 -3.71
CA GLU A 127 -8.19 10.55 -3.65
C GLU A 127 -6.99 10.84 -2.73
N GLY A 128 -6.05 11.63 -3.22
CA GLY A 128 -4.81 11.95 -2.50
C GLY A 128 -3.71 10.86 -2.55
N LEU A 129 -3.93 9.75 -3.26
CA LEU A 129 -2.83 8.81 -3.59
C LEU A 129 -1.70 9.57 -4.30
N GLY A 130 -0.46 9.29 -3.90
CA GLY A 130 0.71 10.11 -4.22
C GLY A 130 2.02 9.47 -3.79
N LEU A 131 3.15 10.15 -4.06
CA LEU A 131 4.50 9.62 -3.89
C LEU A 131 4.80 9.06 -2.49
N LYS A 132 4.22 9.64 -1.42
CA LYS A 132 4.38 9.14 -0.05
C LYS A 132 3.92 7.68 0.14
N HIS A 133 3.02 7.20 -0.72
CA HIS A 133 2.51 5.83 -0.71
C HIS A 133 3.40 4.86 -1.51
N MET A 134 4.36 5.38 -2.29
CA MET A 134 5.32 4.57 -3.05
C MET A 134 6.55 4.17 -2.21
N TYR A 135 6.57 4.55 -0.93
CA TYR A 135 7.62 4.19 0.01
C TYR A 135 7.82 2.67 0.05
N LYS A 136 9.02 2.20 -0.34
CA LYS A 136 9.29 0.77 -0.59
C LYS A 136 8.91 -0.14 0.60
N PRO A 137 9.28 0.15 1.86
CA PRO A 137 8.84 -0.65 3.00
C PRO A 137 7.32 -0.71 3.21
N ALA A 138 6.60 0.34 2.82
CA ALA A 138 5.13 0.34 2.87
C ALA A 138 4.53 -0.53 1.77
N ILE A 139 5.06 -0.45 0.54
CA ILE A 139 4.65 -1.31 -0.57
C ILE A 139 4.91 -2.78 -0.23
N GLU A 140 6.07 -3.11 0.33
CA GLU A 140 6.39 -4.49 0.75
C GLU A 140 5.45 -4.98 1.85
N THR A 141 5.21 -4.16 2.89
CA THR A 141 4.28 -4.52 3.97
C THR A 141 2.86 -4.73 3.45
N TYR A 142 2.40 -3.86 2.55
CA TYR A 142 1.10 -4.00 1.92
C TYR A 142 1.04 -5.23 1.00
N GLY A 143 2.12 -5.54 0.28
CA GLY A 143 2.26 -6.78 -0.48
C GLY A 143 2.11 -8.03 0.38
N GLU A 144 2.77 -8.07 1.55
CA GLU A 144 2.60 -9.16 2.53
C GLU A 144 1.15 -9.29 3.01
N VAL A 145 0.44 -8.16 3.20
CA VAL A 145 -0.98 -8.15 3.55
C VAL A 145 -1.83 -8.71 2.40
N LEU A 146 -1.57 -8.32 1.15
CA LEU A 146 -2.28 -8.83 -0.02
C LEU A 146 -2.06 -10.33 -0.20
N THR A 147 -0.82 -10.81 -0.12
CA THR A 147 -0.50 -12.24 -0.18
C THR A 147 -1.20 -13.01 0.95
N MET A 148 -1.26 -12.45 2.16
CA MET A 148 -2.02 -13.05 3.26
C MET A 148 -3.51 -13.22 2.90
N PHE A 149 -4.13 -12.23 2.26
CA PHE A 149 -5.52 -12.36 1.82
C PHE A 149 -5.70 -13.44 0.76
N GLU A 150 -4.85 -13.47 -0.26
CA GLU A 150 -4.90 -14.47 -1.34
C GLU A 150 -4.73 -15.91 -0.80
N ASP A 151 -3.79 -16.10 0.14
CA ASP A 151 -3.47 -17.42 0.68
C ASP A 151 -4.52 -17.95 1.67
N ASN A 152 -5.24 -17.07 2.37
CA ASN A 152 -6.06 -17.44 3.54
C ASN A 152 -7.55 -17.13 3.41
N TYR A 153 -7.94 -16.23 2.51
CA TYR A 153 -9.32 -15.83 2.28
C TYR A 153 -9.70 -15.95 0.78
N PRO A 154 -9.49 -17.12 0.15
CA PRO A 154 -9.84 -17.32 -1.25
C PRO A 154 -11.34 -17.12 -1.44
N GLU A 155 -11.72 -16.52 -2.58
CA GLU A 155 -13.12 -16.23 -2.93
C GLU A 155 -13.92 -15.32 -1.98
N GLY A 156 -13.29 -14.75 -0.94
CA GLY A 156 -13.95 -13.79 -0.03
C GLY A 156 -14.25 -12.43 -0.69
N LEU A 157 -13.62 -12.14 -1.82
CA LEU A 157 -13.78 -10.86 -2.54
C LEU A 157 -14.82 -10.99 -3.66
N LYS A 158 -15.82 -10.11 -3.64
CA LYS A 158 -16.81 -9.96 -4.70
C LYS A 158 -16.35 -8.99 -5.78
N ARG A 159 -15.92 -7.80 -5.36
CA ARG A 159 -15.41 -6.73 -6.22
C ARG A 159 -14.64 -5.67 -5.45
N VAL A 160 -13.80 -4.94 -6.16
CA VAL A 160 -13.12 -3.73 -5.69
C VAL A 160 -13.49 -2.58 -6.61
N LEU A 161 -14.10 -1.53 -6.06
CA LEU A 161 -14.42 -0.30 -6.78
C LEU A 161 -13.38 0.76 -6.42
N VAL A 162 -12.43 0.99 -7.32
CA VAL A 162 -11.41 2.04 -7.16
C VAL A 162 -11.99 3.35 -7.67
N ILE A 163 -12.16 4.33 -6.79
CA ILE A 163 -12.72 5.64 -7.11
C ILE A 163 -11.67 6.74 -6.99
N LYS A 164 -11.88 7.84 -7.71
CA LYS A 164 -11.04 9.04 -7.64
C LYS A 164 -9.53 8.75 -7.84
N ALA A 165 -9.22 7.76 -8.68
CA ALA A 165 -7.85 7.35 -8.96
C ALA A 165 -7.05 8.48 -9.66
N PRO A 166 -5.94 8.97 -9.09
CA PRO A 166 -5.11 10.01 -9.71
C PRO A 166 -4.19 9.42 -10.80
N LYS A 167 -3.51 10.29 -11.56
CA LYS A 167 -2.58 9.89 -12.63
C LYS A 167 -1.45 8.95 -12.19
N ILE A 168 -1.10 8.95 -10.91
CA ILE A 168 -0.07 8.06 -10.34
C ILE A 168 -0.60 6.64 -10.06
N PHE A 169 -1.92 6.40 -10.11
CA PHE A 169 -2.53 5.09 -9.83
C PHE A 169 -1.94 3.94 -10.66
N PRO A 170 -1.69 4.06 -11.98
CA PRO A 170 -1.11 2.96 -12.76
C PRO A 170 0.27 2.52 -12.24
N ILE A 171 1.07 3.44 -11.70
CA ILE A 171 2.36 3.13 -11.07
C ILE A 171 2.12 2.38 -9.76
N ALA A 172 1.21 2.89 -8.92
CA ALA A 172 0.84 2.28 -7.65
C ALA A 172 0.32 0.84 -7.85
N TYR A 173 -0.53 0.65 -8.85
CA TYR A 173 -1.10 -0.64 -9.18
C TYR A 173 -0.03 -1.61 -9.71
N ASN A 174 0.89 -1.15 -10.57
CA ASN A 174 1.99 -1.99 -11.06
C ASN A 174 2.88 -2.51 -9.91
N LEU A 175 3.02 -1.73 -8.83
CA LEU A 175 3.78 -2.14 -7.65
C LEU A 175 3.13 -3.23 -6.82
N ILE A 176 1.80 -3.34 -6.85
CA ILE A 176 1.09 -4.26 -5.96
C ILE A 176 0.42 -5.40 -6.72
N LYS A 177 0.24 -5.28 -8.05
CA LYS A 177 -0.46 -6.26 -8.87
C LYS A 177 0.14 -7.66 -8.75
N HIS A 178 1.46 -7.78 -8.60
CA HIS A 178 2.15 -9.07 -8.56
C HIS A 178 1.85 -9.88 -7.28
N PHE A 179 1.34 -9.24 -6.23
CA PHE A 179 0.82 -9.90 -5.04
C PHE A 179 -0.63 -10.39 -5.19
N LEU A 180 -1.32 -10.01 -6.27
CA LEU A 180 -2.71 -10.35 -6.53
C LEU A 180 -2.82 -11.49 -7.54
N CYS A 181 -3.72 -12.45 -7.30
CA CYS A 181 -4.03 -13.49 -8.26
C CYS A 181 -4.85 -12.94 -9.45
N GLU A 182 -4.94 -13.70 -10.54
CA GLU A 182 -5.67 -13.25 -11.74
C GLU A 182 -7.15 -12.97 -11.45
N GLU A 183 -7.77 -13.78 -10.61
CA GLU A 183 -9.17 -13.62 -10.21
C GLU A 183 -9.41 -12.32 -9.45
N THR A 184 -8.59 -12.01 -8.45
CA THR A 184 -8.64 -10.73 -7.73
C THR A 184 -8.45 -9.55 -8.68
N ARG A 185 -7.49 -9.63 -9.60
CA ARG A 185 -7.27 -8.56 -10.60
C ARG A 185 -8.48 -8.33 -11.50
N ARG A 186 -9.22 -9.38 -11.88
CA ARG A 186 -10.46 -9.27 -12.67
C ARG A 186 -11.60 -8.61 -11.90
N LYS A 187 -11.60 -8.74 -10.57
CA LYS A 187 -12.60 -8.15 -9.65
C LYS A 187 -12.33 -6.66 -9.36
N ILE A 188 -11.19 -6.10 -9.78
CA ILE A 188 -10.85 -4.68 -9.62
C ILE A 188 -11.41 -3.86 -10.79
N VAL A 189 -12.27 -2.91 -10.47
CA VAL A 189 -12.89 -1.98 -11.42
C VAL A 189 -12.45 -0.56 -11.08
N VAL A 190 -11.75 0.10 -12.01
CA VAL A 190 -11.36 1.51 -11.88
C VAL A 190 -12.47 2.37 -12.44
N VAL A 191 -13.03 3.21 -11.58
CA VAL A 191 -14.22 4.01 -11.86
C VAL A 191 -13.82 5.46 -12.19
N GLY A 192 -14.43 5.99 -13.26
CA GLY A 192 -14.17 7.34 -13.77
C GLY A 192 -14.82 8.46 -12.96
N SER A 193 -15.09 9.59 -13.61
CA SER A 193 -15.63 10.79 -12.95
C SER A 193 -17.05 10.61 -12.42
N ASN A 194 -17.84 9.69 -12.99
CA ASN A 194 -19.20 9.33 -12.57
C ASN A 194 -19.22 8.29 -11.43
N TRP A 195 -18.20 8.31 -10.56
CA TRP A 195 -18.03 7.28 -9.55
C TRP A 195 -19.19 7.23 -8.54
N LYS A 196 -19.82 8.36 -8.21
CA LYS A 196 -20.99 8.37 -7.32
C LYS A 196 -22.15 7.61 -7.94
N GLU A 197 -22.46 7.87 -9.21
CA GLU A 197 -23.52 7.18 -9.94
C GLU A 197 -23.23 5.68 -10.04
N VAL A 198 -21.97 5.30 -10.28
CA VAL A 198 -21.55 3.89 -10.33
C VAL A 198 -21.69 3.21 -8.96
N LEU A 199 -21.30 3.85 -7.85
CA LEU A 199 -21.50 3.30 -6.51
C LEU A 199 -23.00 3.07 -6.23
N GLN A 200 -23.87 4.00 -6.62
CA GLN A 200 -25.33 3.87 -6.46
C GLN A 200 -25.95 2.72 -7.28
N LYS A 201 -25.32 2.31 -8.39
CA LYS A 201 -25.74 1.10 -9.14
C LYS A 201 -25.59 -0.16 -8.28
N TYR A 202 -24.62 -0.19 -7.37
CA TYR A 202 -24.28 -1.35 -6.56
C TYR A 202 -24.78 -1.28 -5.12
N VAL A 203 -25.01 -0.07 -4.59
CA VAL A 203 -25.34 0.17 -3.18
C VAL A 203 -26.61 1.00 -3.09
N ASP A 204 -27.53 0.63 -2.21
CA ASP A 204 -28.71 1.45 -1.93
C ASP A 204 -28.31 2.77 -1.23
N PRO A 205 -28.97 3.91 -1.54
CA PRO A 205 -28.57 5.21 -0.99
C PRO A 205 -28.48 5.25 0.55
N ASP A 206 -29.36 4.57 1.27
CA ASP A 206 -29.37 4.53 2.74
C ASP A 206 -28.24 3.68 3.36
N GLN A 207 -27.60 2.84 2.53
CA GLN A 207 -26.43 2.05 2.93
C GLN A 207 -25.10 2.73 2.57
N LEU A 208 -25.12 3.73 1.70
CA LEU A 208 -23.94 4.46 1.22
C LEU A 208 -23.78 5.80 1.96
N PRO A 209 -22.60 6.17 2.50
CA PRO A 209 -22.39 7.48 3.11
C PRO A 209 -22.69 8.63 2.13
N GLU A 210 -23.21 9.75 2.65
CA GLU A 210 -23.53 10.92 1.83
C GLU A 210 -22.30 11.48 1.10
N ALA A 211 -21.12 11.45 1.75
CA ALA A 211 -19.86 11.83 1.12
C ALA A 211 -19.52 10.99 -0.13
N TYR A 212 -20.00 9.74 -0.17
CA TYR A 212 -19.82 8.80 -1.28
C TYR A 212 -21.01 8.77 -2.26
N GLY A 213 -21.97 9.69 -2.10
CA GLY A 213 -23.12 9.84 -2.98
C GLY A 213 -24.40 9.15 -2.51
N GLY A 214 -24.45 8.62 -1.28
CA GLY A 214 -25.69 8.11 -0.70
C GLY A 214 -26.43 9.12 0.16
N THR A 215 -27.15 8.62 1.15
CA THR A 215 -27.92 9.40 2.14
C THR A 215 -27.59 8.99 3.59
N ARG A 216 -26.70 8.02 3.80
CA ARG A 216 -26.29 7.58 5.14
C ARG A 216 -25.41 8.65 5.79
N LYS A 217 -25.68 8.91 7.08
CA LYS A 217 -24.89 9.80 7.94
C LYS A 217 -24.70 9.15 9.30
N ASP A 218 -23.73 9.62 10.05
CA ASP A 218 -23.65 9.30 11.48
C ASP A 218 -24.83 9.91 12.25
N PRO A 219 -25.09 9.47 13.50
CA PRO A 219 -26.15 10.02 14.33
C PRO A 219 -26.05 11.52 14.58
N ASP A 220 -24.84 12.10 14.51
CA ASP A 220 -24.57 13.53 14.62
C ASP A 220 -24.70 14.31 13.29
N GLY A 221 -25.02 13.60 12.20
CA GLY A 221 -25.15 14.17 10.86
C GLY A 221 -23.86 14.21 10.05
N ASP A 222 -22.74 13.62 10.51
CA ASP A 222 -21.51 13.58 9.71
C ASP A 222 -21.73 12.77 8.40
N PRO A 223 -21.54 13.39 7.21
CA PRO A 223 -21.74 12.73 5.93
C PRO A 223 -20.66 11.69 5.58
N TYR A 224 -19.56 11.66 6.33
CA TYR A 224 -18.44 10.74 6.13
C TYR A 224 -18.57 9.44 6.92
N CYS A 225 -19.56 9.32 7.81
CA CYS A 225 -19.73 8.14 8.65
C CYS A 225 -18.45 7.76 9.43
N LYS A 226 -17.80 8.75 10.07
CA LYS A 226 -16.53 8.58 10.82
C LYS A 226 -16.66 7.65 12.02
N SER A 227 -17.86 7.39 12.51
CA SER A 227 -18.11 6.37 13.53
C SER A 227 -17.84 4.95 13.04
N MET A 228 -17.87 4.72 11.72
CA MET A 228 -17.70 3.41 11.06
C MET A 228 -16.45 3.35 10.18
N ILE A 229 -16.02 4.48 9.61
CA ILE A 229 -14.89 4.57 8.68
C ILE A 229 -13.80 5.45 9.29
N ASN A 230 -12.60 4.88 9.50
CA ASN A 230 -11.44 5.67 9.87
C ASN A 230 -10.85 6.37 8.63
N TYR A 231 -10.55 7.67 8.72
CA TYR A 231 -9.99 8.47 7.62
C TYR A 231 -8.48 8.71 7.76
N GLY A 232 -7.78 7.93 8.57
CA GLY A 232 -6.34 8.00 8.80
C GLY A 232 -5.89 9.34 9.37
N GLY A 233 -4.76 9.82 8.85
CA GLY A 233 -4.11 11.05 9.29
C GLY A 233 -2.64 10.84 9.59
N ASN A 234 -1.92 11.95 9.80
CA ASN A 234 -0.51 11.91 10.14
C ASN A 234 -0.33 11.34 11.55
N VAL A 235 0.57 10.37 11.69
CA VAL A 235 0.85 9.75 12.98
C VAL A 235 1.73 10.70 13.81
N PRO A 236 1.31 11.09 15.03
CA PRO A 236 2.15 11.91 15.90
C PRO A 236 3.45 11.20 16.24
N LYS A 237 4.58 11.93 16.22
CA LYS A 237 5.90 11.38 16.54
C LYS A 237 5.99 10.72 17.92
N SER A 238 5.09 11.07 18.85
CA SER A 238 4.99 10.41 20.16
C SER A 238 4.62 8.93 20.09
N TYR A 239 4.08 8.46 18.97
CA TYR A 239 3.78 7.04 18.73
C TYR A 239 4.97 6.26 18.16
N TYR A 240 6.05 6.93 17.75
CA TYR A 240 7.16 6.26 17.07
C TYR A 240 7.93 5.42 18.07
N VAL A 241 8.08 4.13 17.76
CA VAL A 241 8.79 3.14 18.61
C VAL A 241 10.15 2.76 18.03
N ARG A 242 10.51 3.30 16.86
CA ARG A 242 11.80 3.12 16.20
C ARG A 242 12.25 4.43 15.56
N GLU A 243 13.55 4.59 15.33
CA GLU A 243 14.15 5.77 14.68
C GLU A 243 14.43 5.57 13.19
N SER A 244 14.65 4.32 12.77
CA SER A 244 14.87 3.96 11.36
C SER A 244 14.39 2.53 11.06
N PHE A 245 14.32 2.19 9.77
CA PHE A 245 14.19 0.80 9.32
C PHE A 245 15.56 0.24 8.96
N LYS A 246 15.75 -1.04 9.25
CA LYS A 246 16.83 -1.78 8.61
C LYS A 246 16.47 -1.93 7.14
N VAL A 247 17.27 -1.29 6.30
CA VAL A 247 17.12 -1.30 4.85
C VAL A 247 18.23 -2.19 4.29
N GLU A 248 17.85 -3.10 3.40
CA GLU A 248 18.82 -3.83 2.58
C GLU A 248 18.99 -3.08 1.26
N TYR A 249 20.24 -2.93 0.85
CA TYR A 249 20.62 -2.19 -0.36
C TYR A 249 21.13 -3.15 -1.42
N ASP A 250 20.78 -2.88 -2.67
CA ASP A 250 21.15 -3.74 -3.81
C ASP A 250 22.61 -3.54 -4.23
N SER A 251 23.19 -2.38 -3.94
CA SER A 251 24.51 -1.99 -4.41
C SER A 251 25.24 -1.09 -3.41
N PHE A 252 26.56 -1.02 -3.57
CA PHE A 252 27.38 -0.02 -2.88
C PHE A 252 28.49 0.50 -3.79
N ILE A 253 28.90 1.74 -3.55
CA ILE A 253 30.00 2.42 -4.24
C ILE A 253 30.88 3.15 -3.22
N THR A 254 32.16 3.35 -3.55
CA THR A 254 33.04 4.22 -2.78
C THR A 254 33.40 5.43 -3.62
N ILE A 255 33.02 6.61 -3.13
CA ILE A 255 33.28 7.88 -3.81
C ILE A 255 34.51 8.51 -3.17
N GLY A 256 35.54 8.74 -3.98
CA GLY A 256 36.76 9.41 -3.54
C GLY A 256 36.48 10.83 -3.03
N ARG A 257 37.40 11.37 -2.22
CA ARG A 257 37.37 12.79 -1.83
C ARG A 257 37.43 13.68 -3.07
N GLY A 258 36.72 14.81 -3.08
CA GLY A 258 36.73 15.74 -4.21
C GLY A 258 36.11 15.19 -5.51
N SER A 259 35.36 14.09 -5.44
CA SER A 259 34.78 13.41 -6.60
C SER A 259 33.27 13.25 -6.46
N ASP A 260 32.60 12.93 -7.55
CA ASP A 260 31.21 12.47 -7.57
C ASP A 260 31.07 11.11 -8.28
N HIS A 261 29.89 10.52 -8.18
CA HIS A 261 29.49 9.34 -8.94
C HIS A 261 28.10 9.56 -9.53
N GLN A 262 27.89 9.12 -10.77
CA GLN A 262 26.68 9.36 -11.55
C GLN A 262 26.10 8.03 -12.03
N LEU A 263 24.81 7.81 -11.77
CA LEU A 263 24.05 6.70 -12.28
C LEU A 263 23.10 7.21 -13.36
N GLU A 264 23.16 6.63 -14.55
CA GLU A 264 22.33 7.05 -15.70
C GLU A 264 21.20 6.05 -15.93
N TYR A 265 19.97 6.55 -16.00
CA TYR A 265 18.77 5.78 -16.30
C TYR A 265 18.09 6.36 -17.53
N GLU A 266 18.06 5.58 -18.60
CA GLU A 266 17.33 5.93 -19.83
C GLU A 266 15.84 5.61 -19.64
N VAL A 267 15.03 6.67 -19.58
CA VAL A 267 13.58 6.61 -19.49
C VAL A 267 13.00 6.74 -20.89
N LEU A 268 12.43 5.65 -21.39
CA LEU A 268 11.77 5.61 -22.69
C LEU A 268 10.26 5.85 -22.61
N ILE A 269 9.67 5.55 -21.46
CA ILE A 269 8.22 5.64 -21.22
C ILE A 269 7.98 6.79 -20.25
N PRO A 270 7.22 7.83 -20.65
CA PRO A 270 6.91 8.95 -19.78
C PRO A 270 6.03 8.51 -18.61
N ASN A 271 6.06 9.29 -17.54
CA ASN A 271 5.38 9.04 -16.27
C ASN A 271 5.82 7.74 -15.57
N CYS A 272 7.05 7.26 -15.77
CA CYS A 272 7.61 6.23 -14.90
C CYS A 272 8.07 6.82 -13.58
N LEU A 273 8.11 6.00 -12.53
CA LEU A 273 8.59 6.41 -11.21
C LEU A 273 10.03 5.95 -11.01
N LEU A 274 10.93 6.91 -10.89
CA LEU A 274 12.27 6.69 -10.36
C LEU A 274 12.19 6.75 -8.83
N ARG A 275 12.57 5.69 -8.13
CA ARG A 275 12.68 5.68 -6.66
C ARG A 275 14.11 5.36 -6.26
N TRP A 276 14.55 5.89 -5.13
CA TRP A 276 15.87 5.62 -4.59
C TRP A 276 15.82 5.50 -3.07
N GLN A 277 16.79 4.77 -2.55
CA GLN A 277 17.13 4.75 -1.14
C GLN A 277 18.64 4.64 -0.99
N PHE A 278 19.24 5.37 -0.05
CA PHE A 278 20.67 5.28 0.20
C PHE A 278 21.05 5.61 1.65
N ALA A 279 22.18 5.05 2.07
CA ALA A 279 22.89 5.43 3.28
C ALA A 279 24.37 5.67 2.97
N SER A 280 25.01 6.52 3.77
CA SER A 280 26.44 6.82 3.66
C SER A 280 27.19 6.44 4.93
N ASP A 281 28.44 6.03 4.80
CA ASP A 281 29.28 5.78 5.98
C ASP A 281 29.89 7.09 6.50
N GLY A 282 29.69 7.34 7.80
CA GLY A 282 30.48 8.27 8.62
C GLY A 282 30.27 9.77 8.42
N ALA A 283 29.73 10.23 7.30
CA ALA A 283 29.51 11.65 7.02
C ALA A 283 28.39 11.87 6.01
N ASP A 284 27.99 13.13 5.83
CA ASP A 284 26.97 13.50 4.87
C ASP A 284 27.39 13.30 3.41
N ILE A 285 26.44 13.13 2.51
CA ILE A 285 26.68 13.02 1.06
C ILE A 285 25.77 13.99 0.32
N GLY A 286 26.28 14.60 -0.76
CA GLY A 286 25.44 15.36 -1.66
C GLY A 286 24.63 14.43 -2.55
N PHE A 287 23.35 14.70 -2.77
CA PHE A 287 22.54 13.94 -3.71
C PHE A 287 21.63 14.88 -4.51
N GLY A 288 21.52 14.66 -5.82
CA GLY A 288 20.59 15.36 -6.70
C GLY A 288 20.32 14.58 -7.98
N ILE A 289 19.34 15.04 -8.76
CA ILE A 289 18.91 14.41 -10.02
C ILE A 289 18.94 15.44 -11.13
N TYR A 290 19.46 15.04 -12.28
CA TYR A 290 19.58 15.86 -13.47
C TYR A 290 19.01 15.11 -14.66
N MET A 291 18.70 15.81 -15.74
CA MET A 291 18.33 15.23 -17.02
C MET A 291 19.25 15.73 -18.11
N LYS A 292 19.81 14.81 -18.90
CA LYS A 292 20.64 15.17 -20.05
C LYS A 292 19.81 15.94 -21.07
N THR A 293 20.35 17.07 -21.52
CA THR A 293 19.73 17.94 -22.53
C THR A 293 20.12 17.55 -23.96
N LYS A 294 21.15 16.70 -24.12
CA LYS A 294 21.65 16.24 -25.43
C LYS A 294 21.85 14.73 -25.43
N ALA A 295 21.24 14.04 -26.39
CA ALA A 295 21.37 12.60 -26.56
C ALA A 295 22.83 12.20 -26.91
N GLY A 296 23.34 11.14 -26.29
CA GLY A 296 24.57 10.46 -26.70
C GLY A 296 25.91 11.08 -26.29
N ALA A 297 25.94 12.24 -25.62
CA ALA A 297 27.18 12.87 -25.15
C ALA A 297 27.38 12.72 -23.63
N LYS A 298 28.64 12.60 -23.19
CA LYS A 298 29.01 12.94 -21.81
C LYS A 298 28.77 14.43 -21.62
N GLN A 299 27.80 14.79 -20.80
CA GLN A 299 27.53 16.18 -20.44
C GLN A 299 28.10 16.47 -19.05
N LYS A 300 28.56 17.69 -18.84
CA LYS A 300 28.87 18.16 -17.49
C LYS A 300 27.57 18.46 -16.76
N ILE A 301 27.55 18.28 -15.44
CA ILE A 301 26.36 18.54 -14.61
C ILE A 301 25.79 19.94 -14.84
N GLY A 302 26.62 20.97 -14.96
CA GLY A 302 26.18 22.35 -15.23
C GLY A 302 25.55 22.60 -16.61
N GLU A 303 25.54 21.60 -17.50
CA GLU A 303 24.88 21.66 -18.82
C GLU A 303 23.60 20.83 -18.86
N MET A 304 23.33 20.04 -17.81
CA MET A 304 22.12 19.23 -17.67
C MET A 304 20.99 20.07 -17.08
N GLN A 305 19.75 19.67 -17.36
CA GLN A 305 18.59 20.24 -16.69
C GLN A 305 18.54 19.72 -15.26
N GLU A 306 18.43 20.62 -14.28
CA GLU A 306 18.22 20.23 -12.89
C GLU A 306 16.79 19.72 -12.70
N VAL A 307 16.67 18.51 -12.15
CA VAL A 307 15.39 17.85 -11.86
C VAL A 307 15.12 17.88 -10.36
N LEU A 308 16.12 17.49 -9.57
CA LEU A 308 16.15 17.61 -8.12
C LEU A 308 17.46 18.29 -7.72
N PRO A 309 17.42 19.51 -7.16
CA PRO A 309 18.64 20.23 -6.78
C PRO A 309 19.50 19.42 -5.81
N THR A 310 20.82 19.48 -5.97
CA THR A 310 21.71 18.77 -5.06
C THR A 310 21.66 19.37 -3.66
N GLN A 311 21.34 18.53 -2.67
CA GLN A 311 21.38 18.88 -1.25
C GLN A 311 22.32 17.94 -0.48
N ARG A 312 22.77 18.37 0.70
CA ARG A 312 23.61 17.56 1.59
C ARG A 312 22.73 16.80 2.56
N TYR A 313 22.89 15.49 2.59
CA TYR A 313 22.09 14.60 3.43
C TYR A 313 22.96 13.90 4.47
N ASN A 314 22.53 13.92 5.73
CA ASN A 314 23.17 13.19 6.81
C ASN A 314 22.80 11.69 6.77
N ALA A 315 23.00 11.05 5.61
CA ALA A 315 22.58 9.68 5.32
C ALA A 315 23.35 8.60 6.12
N HIS A 316 24.28 9.01 6.99
CA HIS A 316 24.97 8.18 7.98
C HIS A 316 24.22 8.07 9.30
N LEU A 317 23.29 8.99 9.58
CA LEU A 317 22.45 8.97 10.78
C LEU A 317 21.14 8.26 10.48
N VAL A 318 20.50 8.64 9.38
CA VAL A 318 19.21 8.08 8.93
C VAL A 318 19.30 7.84 7.43
N PRO A 319 18.98 6.63 6.94
CA PRO A 319 18.84 6.38 5.52
C PRO A 319 17.92 7.39 4.83
N GLU A 320 18.32 7.85 3.65
CA GLU A 320 17.52 8.72 2.81
C GLU A 320 16.74 7.91 1.79
N ASP A 321 15.49 8.28 1.55
CA ASP A 321 14.63 7.68 0.56
C ASP A 321 13.88 8.77 -0.22
N GLY A 322 13.56 8.49 -1.47
CA GLY A 322 12.84 9.44 -2.30
C GLY A 322 12.31 8.81 -3.58
N SER A 323 11.46 9.56 -4.25
CA SER A 323 10.96 9.18 -5.57
C SER A 323 10.61 10.41 -6.39
N TYR A 324 10.65 10.25 -7.71
CA TYR A 324 10.38 11.28 -8.70
C TYR A 324 9.61 10.66 -9.88
N THR A 325 8.57 11.33 -10.35
CA THR A 325 7.86 10.91 -11.57
C THR A 325 8.54 11.54 -12.77
N CYS A 326 9.15 10.71 -13.61
CA CYS A 326 9.80 11.14 -14.84
C CYS A 326 8.73 11.46 -15.89
N GLU A 327 8.29 12.72 -15.96
CA GLU A 327 7.22 13.15 -16.87
C GLU A 327 7.61 13.02 -18.34
N ASP A 328 8.89 13.23 -18.66
CA ASP A 328 9.43 13.24 -20.01
C ASP A 328 10.39 12.06 -20.25
N PRO A 329 10.44 11.49 -21.47
CA PRO A 329 11.49 10.57 -21.87
C PRO A 329 12.85 11.27 -21.91
N GLY A 330 13.90 10.58 -21.46
CA GLY A 330 15.25 11.14 -21.41
C GLY A 330 16.20 10.33 -20.54
N ILE A 331 17.45 10.80 -20.44
CA ILE A 331 18.44 10.17 -19.56
C ILE A 331 18.47 10.95 -18.24
N TYR A 332 17.95 10.34 -17.19
CA TYR A 332 17.99 10.85 -15.82
C TYR A 332 19.30 10.42 -15.16
N VAL A 333 19.98 11.36 -14.52
CA VAL A 333 21.28 11.18 -13.89
C VAL A 333 21.14 11.42 -12.39
N LEU A 334 21.25 10.36 -11.59
CA LEU A 334 21.33 10.46 -10.14
C LEU A 334 22.79 10.67 -9.77
N ARG A 335 23.08 11.76 -9.07
CA ARG A 335 24.44 12.16 -8.72
C ARG A 335 24.65 12.09 -7.22
N PHE A 336 25.61 11.27 -6.80
CA PHE A 336 26.18 11.29 -5.45
C PHE A 336 27.43 12.17 -5.44
N ASP A 337 27.41 13.25 -4.69
CA ASP A 337 28.42 14.31 -4.72
C ASP A 337 29.25 14.33 -3.43
N ASN A 338 30.54 14.02 -3.55
CA ASN A 338 31.54 14.12 -2.48
C ASN A 338 32.61 15.19 -2.81
N THR A 339 32.32 16.12 -3.73
CA THR A 339 33.28 17.13 -4.20
C THR A 339 33.67 18.14 -3.12
N TYR A 340 32.83 18.32 -2.11
CA TYR A 340 33.09 19.22 -0.99
C TYR A 340 33.92 18.57 0.14
N SER A 341 34.17 17.25 0.10
CA SER A 341 34.95 16.56 1.14
C SER A 341 36.44 16.68 0.88
N MET A 342 37.16 17.24 1.85
CA MET A 342 38.60 17.43 1.78
C MET A 342 39.40 16.23 2.28
N LEU A 343 38.83 15.43 3.19
CA LEU A 343 39.58 14.46 3.99
C LEU A 343 39.21 13.00 3.73
N HIS A 344 37.95 12.71 3.41
CA HIS A 344 37.44 11.33 3.42
C HIS A 344 36.70 10.95 2.13
N SER A 345 36.98 9.74 1.65
CA SER A 345 36.09 9.00 0.77
C SER A 345 34.83 8.59 1.52
N LYS A 346 33.76 8.30 0.79
CA LYS A 346 32.48 7.88 1.35
C LYS A 346 32.01 6.60 0.67
N LYS A 347 31.71 5.58 1.48
CA LYS A 347 30.99 4.41 0.98
C LYS A 347 29.50 4.73 1.04
N ILE A 348 28.82 4.55 -0.08
CA ILE A 348 27.38 4.77 -0.24
C ILE A 348 26.76 3.42 -0.57
N SER A 349 25.80 2.97 0.24
CA SER A 349 24.97 1.81 -0.06
C SER A 349 23.62 2.31 -0.57
N PHE A 350 23.13 1.80 -1.70
CA PHE A 350 21.93 2.32 -2.34
C PHE A 350 21.13 1.25 -3.11
N SER A 351 19.86 1.58 -3.34
CA SER A 351 18.92 0.90 -4.22
C SER A 351 18.22 1.94 -5.08
N VAL A 352 18.05 1.67 -6.37
CA VAL A 352 17.34 2.56 -7.30
C VAL A 352 16.51 1.71 -8.24
N ASP A 353 15.22 1.97 -8.30
CA ASP A 353 14.27 1.25 -9.16
C ASP A 353 13.57 2.24 -10.11
N VAL A 354 13.38 1.81 -11.36
CA VAL A 354 12.50 2.48 -12.32
C VAL A 354 11.23 1.66 -12.47
N VAL A 355 10.09 2.25 -12.13
CA VAL A 355 8.80 1.58 -12.11
C VAL A 355 7.90 2.15 -13.17
N LEU A 356 7.56 1.31 -14.14
CA LEU A 356 6.72 1.68 -15.27
C LEU A 356 5.25 1.80 -14.84
N PRO A 357 4.45 2.68 -15.47
CA PRO A 357 3.02 2.69 -15.30
C PRO A 357 2.38 1.43 -15.91
N GLU A 358 1.32 0.90 -15.30
CA GLU A 358 0.57 -0.20 -15.89
C GLU A 358 -0.19 0.22 -17.16
N THR A 359 -0.09 -0.58 -18.23
CA THR A 359 -0.69 -0.23 -19.53
C THR A 359 -2.15 -0.65 -19.71
N HIS A 360 -2.75 -1.39 -18.78
CA HIS A 360 -4.16 -1.81 -18.87
C HIS A 360 -4.83 -1.89 -17.49
N THR A 361 -5.71 -0.94 -17.19
CA THR A 361 -6.74 -1.12 -16.15
C THR A 361 -8.08 -1.37 -16.85
N ASN A 362 -8.75 -2.47 -16.51
CA ASN A 362 -10.12 -2.73 -16.93
C ASN A 362 -10.98 -1.55 -16.46
N SER A 363 -11.27 -0.63 -17.36
CA SER A 363 -12.11 0.53 -17.10
C SER A 363 -13.49 0.23 -17.68
N GLU A 364 -14.50 0.14 -16.83
CA GLU A 364 -15.88 0.19 -17.30
C GLU A 364 -16.19 1.64 -17.68
N GLN A 365 -16.06 1.95 -18.98
CA GLN A 365 -16.63 3.16 -19.57
C GLN A 365 -18.08 2.88 -19.94
N HIS A 366 -19.01 3.03 -18.99
CA HIS A 366 -20.45 3.07 -19.26
C HIS A 366 -21.21 4.12 -18.44
#